data_AF-A0A9E3J724-F1
#
_entry.id   AF-A0A9E3J724-F1
#
_cell.length_a   1.000
_cell.length_b   1.000
_cell.length_c   1.000
_cell.angle_alpha   90.00
_cell.angle_beta   90.00
_cell.angle_gamma   90.00
#
_symmetry.space_group_name_H-M   'P 1'
#
loop_
_entity.id
_entity.type
_entity.pdbx_description
1 polymer ?
#
loop_
_entity_poly.entity_id
_entity_poly.type
_entity_poly.pdbx_seq_one_letter_code
_entity_poly.pdbx_strand_id
1 'polypeptide(L)'
;MLSAAPVERSAAGLRVWADACSVAALRIHRLLDPLKDAGDSVEARREGRTEGMSPLVAAELRRQITVLELLSGHGPAGLRPALEVSTEGRRVLRAVVSRRSRRRG
;
A
#
# COMPACT_ATOMS: atom_id res chain seq x y z
N MET A 1 2.51 9.43 -10.50
CA MET A 1 2.31 9.54 -9.04
C MET A 1 3.17 10.64 -8.45
N LEU A 2 4.51 10.55 -8.48
CA LEU A 2 5.39 11.65 -8.01
C LEU A 2 5.23 12.94 -8.83
N SER A 3 5.03 12.82 -10.14
CA SER A 3 4.70 13.94 -11.03
C SER A 3 3.36 14.63 -10.72
N ALA A 4 2.51 14.00 -9.93
CA ALA A 4 1.22 14.53 -9.49
C ALA A 4 1.25 15.00 -8.02
N ALA A 5 2.43 15.02 -7.39
CA ALA A 5 2.56 15.57 -6.04
C ALA A 5 2.18 17.06 -6.05
N PRO A 6 1.43 17.53 -5.04
CA PRO A 6 1.00 18.92 -5.00
C PRO A 6 2.24 19.82 -4.85
N VAL A 7 2.27 20.91 -5.62
CA VAL A 7 3.34 21.91 -5.57
C VAL A 7 3.34 22.60 -4.19
N GLU A 8 2.16 22.97 -3.72
CA GLU A 8 1.96 23.45 -2.36
C GLU A 8 1.84 22.27 -1.39
N ARG A 9 2.65 22.28 -0.33
CA ARG A 9 2.65 21.23 0.70
C ARG A 9 1.55 21.45 1.76
N SER A 10 0.35 21.80 1.32
CA SER A 10 -0.80 21.95 2.21
C SER A 10 -1.28 20.58 2.71
N ALA A 11 -1.79 20.53 3.94
CA ALA A 11 -2.29 19.29 4.52
C ALA A 11 -3.44 18.67 3.68
N ALA A 12 -4.32 19.52 3.13
CA ALA A 12 -5.41 19.07 2.26
C ALA A 12 -4.89 18.48 0.93
N GLY A 13 -3.97 19.16 0.26
CA GLY A 13 -3.39 18.68 -0.99
C GLY A 13 -2.61 17.37 -0.81
N LEU A 14 -1.80 17.30 0.25
CA LEU A 14 -1.04 16.09 0.57
C LEU A 14 -1.95 14.91 0.92
N ARG A 15 -3.08 15.15 1.61
CA ARG A 15 -4.05 14.10 1.95
C ARG A 15 -4.66 13.47 0.70
N VAL A 16 -5.12 14.27 -0.26
CA VAL A 16 -5.69 13.79 -1.52
C VAL A 16 -4.65 13.00 -2.32
N TRP A 17 -3.42 13.50 -2.40
CA TRP A 17 -2.35 12.82 -3.11
C TRP A 17 -1.96 11.49 -2.44
N ALA A 18 -1.77 11.48 -1.12
CA ALA A 18 -1.45 10.28 -0.35
C ALA A 18 -2.54 9.21 -0.48
N ASP A 19 -3.80 9.63 -0.50
CA ASP A 19 -4.96 8.76 -0.70
C ASP A 19 -4.96 8.09 -2.09
N ALA A 20 -4.71 8.87 -3.15
CA ALA A 20 -4.53 8.32 -4.50
C ALA A 20 -3.34 7.34 -4.57
N CYS A 21 -2.25 7.64 -3.86
CA CYS A 21 -1.09 6.76 -3.76
C CYS A 21 -1.41 5.43 -3.07
N SER A 22 -2.13 5.48 -1.94
CA SER A 22 -2.58 4.32 -1.17
C SER A 22 -3.44 3.40 -2.04
N VAL A 23 -4.42 3.95 -2.77
CA VAL A 23 -5.28 3.16 -3.66
C VAL A 23 -4.53 2.57 -4.84
N ALA A 24 -3.64 3.32 -5.47
CA ALA A 24 -2.81 2.79 -6.54
C ALA A 24 -1.99 1.58 -6.06
N ALA A 25 -1.40 1.67 -4.86
CA ALA A 25 -0.66 0.57 -4.26
C ALA A 25 -1.56 -0.66 -4.01
N LEU A 26 -2.75 -0.50 -3.42
CA LEU A 26 -3.69 -1.60 -3.18
C LEU A 26 -4.13 -2.28 -4.49
N ARG A 27 -4.38 -1.49 -5.55
CA ARG A 27 -4.73 -2.01 -6.89
C ARG A 27 -3.59 -2.84 -7.48
N ILE A 28 -2.35 -2.37 -7.37
CA ILE A 28 -1.17 -3.11 -7.86
C ILE A 28 -1.02 -4.44 -7.10
N HIS A 29 -1.17 -4.44 -5.77
CA HIS A 29 -1.09 -5.66 -4.97
C HIS A 29 -2.20 -6.65 -5.35
N ARG A 30 -3.43 -6.19 -5.60
CA ARG A 30 -4.52 -7.05 -6.11
C ARG A 30 -4.19 -7.68 -7.47
N LEU A 31 -3.63 -6.92 -8.41
CA LEU A 31 -3.24 -7.44 -9.73
C LEU A 31 -2.15 -8.51 -9.65
N LEU A 32 -1.27 -8.39 -8.65
CA LEU A 32 -0.13 -9.27 -8.44
C LEU A 32 -0.45 -10.48 -7.56
N ASP A 33 -1.51 -10.42 -6.78
CA ASP A 33 -1.92 -11.50 -5.88
C ASP A 33 -2.25 -12.78 -6.68
N PRO A 34 -1.63 -13.93 -6.35
CA PRO A 34 -1.97 -15.20 -6.96
C PRO A 34 -3.35 -15.73 -6.56
N LEU A 35 -3.91 -15.28 -5.42
CA LEU A 35 -5.24 -15.66 -4.96
C LEU A 35 -6.24 -14.59 -5.39
N LYS A 36 -7.35 -15.01 -6.00
CA LYS A 36 -8.42 -14.09 -6.39
C LYS A 36 -9.13 -13.60 -5.14
N ASP A 37 -9.24 -12.28 -5.05
CA ASP A 37 -10.08 -11.60 -4.07
C ASP A 37 -11.56 -11.89 -4.36
N ALA A 38 -12.34 -12.19 -3.32
CA ALA A 38 -13.78 -12.42 -3.42
C ALA A 38 -14.60 -11.12 -3.48
N GLY A 39 -13.99 -9.96 -3.19
CA GLY A 39 -14.62 -8.65 -3.14
C GLY A 39 -14.16 -7.68 -4.23
N ASP A 40 -15.13 -7.00 -4.84
CA ASP A 40 -14.94 -6.31 -6.12
C ASP A 40 -14.31 -4.91 -6.06
N SER A 41 -14.38 -4.16 -4.95
CA SER A 41 -13.91 -2.76 -4.96
C SER A 41 -12.85 -2.43 -3.90
N VAL A 42 -11.86 -1.65 -4.33
CA VAL A 42 -10.86 -1.03 -3.43
C VAL A 42 -11.52 0.00 -2.50
N GLU A 43 -12.65 0.57 -2.93
CA GLU A 43 -13.44 1.52 -2.14
C GLU A 43 -14.06 0.87 -0.90
N ALA A 44 -14.55 -0.38 -0.99
CA ALA A 44 -15.05 -1.11 0.17
C ALA A 44 -13.98 -1.29 1.26
N ARG A 45 -12.72 -1.44 0.86
CA ARG A 45 -11.59 -1.63 1.79
C ARG A 45 -11.22 -0.34 2.52
N ARG A 46 -11.45 0.82 1.90
CA ARG A 46 -11.33 2.13 2.55
C ARG A 46 -12.36 2.32 3.65
N GLU A 47 -13.54 1.75 3.49
CA GLU A 47 -14.61 1.75 4.49
C GLU A 47 -14.38 0.72 5.62
N GLY A 48 -13.19 0.12 5.68
CA GLY A 48 -12.83 -0.87 6.70
C GLY A 48 -13.38 -2.28 6.43
N ARG A 49 -14.08 -2.50 5.31
CA ARG A 49 -14.53 -3.84 4.91
C ARG A 49 -13.34 -4.63 4.36
N THR A 50 -12.73 -5.39 5.25
CA THR A 50 -11.50 -6.17 5.03
C THR A 50 -11.78 -7.66 4.81
N GLU A 51 -13.04 -8.07 4.85
CA GLU A 51 -13.49 -9.44 4.61
C GLU A 51 -13.17 -9.89 3.18
N GLY A 52 -12.66 -11.11 3.04
CA GLY A 52 -12.36 -11.71 1.73
C GLY A 52 -11.15 -11.13 1.00
N MET A 53 -10.39 -10.20 1.61
CA MET A 53 -9.19 -9.64 0.99
C MET A 53 -8.16 -10.73 0.68
N SER A 54 -7.60 -10.65 -0.53
CA SER A 54 -6.48 -11.51 -0.91
C SER A 54 -5.25 -11.20 -0.02
N PRO A 55 -4.39 -12.19 0.32
CA PRO A 55 -3.35 -12.01 1.33
C PRO A 55 -2.37 -10.87 1.06
N LEU A 56 -2.05 -10.62 -0.21
CA LEU A 56 -1.12 -9.56 -0.62
C LEU A 56 -1.74 -8.17 -0.45
N VAL A 57 -3.05 -8.04 -0.68
CA VAL A 57 -3.81 -6.81 -0.42
C VAL A 57 -3.91 -6.56 1.08
N ALA A 58 -4.23 -7.59 1.87
CA ALA A 58 -4.30 -7.49 3.32
C ALA A 58 -2.96 -7.09 3.95
N ALA A 59 -1.85 -7.64 3.44
CA ALA A 59 -0.50 -7.29 3.88
C ALA A 59 -0.15 -5.82 3.54
N GLU A 60 -0.50 -5.35 2.35
CA GLU A 60 -0.27 -3.95 1.96
C GLU A 60 -1.09 -2.97 2.81
N LEU A 61 -2.36 -3.27 3.09
CA LEU A 61 -3.19 -2.43 3.95
C LEU A 61 -2.59 -2.31 5.36
N ARG A 62 -2.17 -3.43 5.97
CA ARG A 62 -1.48 -3.42 7.26
C ARG A 62 -0.21 -2.57 7.21
N ARG A 63 0.60 -2.73 6.17
CA ARG A 63 1.83 -1.93 6.00
C ARG A 63 1.53 -0.43 5.94
N GLN A 64 0.49 -0.01 5.21
CA GLN A 64 0.09 1.39 5.12
C GLN A 64 -0.35 1.93 6.48
N ILE A 65 -1.16 1.18 7.23
CA ILE A 65 -1.58 1.53 8.59
C ILE A 65 -0.37 1.69 9.50
N THR A 66 0.57 0.73 9.50
CA THR A 66 1.80 0.81 10.29
C THR A 66 2.63 2.04 9.96
N VAL A 67 2.74 2.41 8.68
CA VAL A 67 3.45 3.65 8.30
C VAL A 67 2.75 4.88 8.88
N LEU A 68 1.42 4.94 8.85
CA LEU A 68 0.67 6.06 9.43
C LEU A 68 0.85 6.12 10.96
N GLU A 69 0.74 4.99 11.66
CA GLU A 69 0.93 4.90 13.11
C GLU A 69 2.34 5.34 13.53
N LEU A 70 3.37 4.90 12.80
CA LEU A 70 4.76 5.30 13.07
C LEU A 70 4.93 6.82 12.93
N LEU A 71 4.40 7.41 11.85
CA LEU A 71 4.54 8.84 11.57
C LEU A 71 3.68 9.71 12.49
N SER A 72 2.46 9.28 12.83
CA SER A 72 1.57 10.04 13.71
C SER A 72 1.96 9.96 15.18
N GLY A 73 2.52 8.82 15.63
CA GLY A 73 2.90 8.61 17.02
C GLY A 73 4.28 9.16 17.39
N HIS A 74 5.21 9.24 16.43
CA HIS A 74 6.63 9.52 16.72
C HIS A 74 7.19 10.72 15.95
N GLY A 75 6.37 11.40 15.13
CA GLY A 75 6.81 12.54 14.33
C GLY A 75 8.06 12.20 13.48
N PRO A 76 9.09 13.07 13.46
CA PRO A 76 10.32 12.80 12.71
C PRO A 76 11.05 11.50 13.11
N ALA A 77 10.94 11.06 14.37
CA ALA A 77 11.56 9.81 14.82
C ALA A 77 10.92 8.57 14.17
N GLY A 78 9.68 8.68 13.68
CA GLY A 78 8.97 7.63 12.94
C GLY A 78 9.46 7.42 11.51
N LEU A 79 10.27 8.33 10.95
CA LEU A 79 10.68 8.27 9.54
C LEU A 79 11.56 7.06 9.20
N ARG A 80 12.54 6.74 10.06
CA ARG A 80 13.41 5.58 9.87
C ARG A 80 12.63 4.26 9.88
N PRO A 81 11.84 3.93 10.92
CA PRO A 81 11.08 2.69 10.92
C PRO A 81 10.03 2.65 9.79
N ALA A 82 9.43 3.78 9.40
CA ALA A 82 8.51 3.83 8.25
C ALA A 82 9.22 3.47 6.92
N LEU A 83 10.48 3.90 6.75
CA LEU A 83 11.30 3.55 5.59
C LEU A 83 11.69 2.06 5.58
N GLU A 84 11.98 1.49 6.74
CA GLU A 84 12.28 0.06 6.89
C GLU A 84 11.08 -0.80 6.49
N VAL A 85 9.90 -0.51 7.05
CA VAL A 85 8.63 -1.19 6.70
C VAL A 85 8.32 -1.05 5.20
N SER A 86 8.54 0.13 4.62
CA SER A 86 8.33 0.36 3.18
C SER A 86 9.34 -0.42 2.32
N THR A 87 10.57 -0.58 2.80
CA THR A 87 11.61 -1.34 2.10
C THR A 87 11.34 -2.84 2.15
N GLU A 88 10.85 -3.35 3.28
CA GLU A 88 10.42 -4.74 3.39
C GLU A 88 9.23 -5.04 2.47
N GLY A 89 8.21 -4.17 2.42
CA GLY A 89 7.10 -4.32 1.48
C GLY A 89 7.56 -4.41 0.02
N ARG A 90 8.57 -3.62 -0.38
CA ARG A 90 9.19 -3.70 -1.70
C ARG A 90 9.93 -5.02 -1.94
N ARG A 91 10.59 -5.60 -0.94
CA ARG A 91 11.25 -6.92 -1.05
C ARG A 91 10.21 -8.02 -1.25
N VAL A 92 9.13 -8.01 -0.47
CA VAL A 92 8.01 -8.94 -0.62
C VAL A 92 7.42 -8.86 -2.03
N LEU A 93 7.14 -7.65 -2.53
CA LEU A 93 6.55 -7.47 -3.86
C LEU A 93 7.47 -8.00 -4.97
N ARG A 94 8.78 -7.73 -4.88
CA ARG A 94 9.79 -8.30 -5.81
C ARG A 94 9.80 -9.82 -5.79
N ALA A 95 9.70 -10.42 -4.60
CA ALA A 95 9.64 -11.87 -4.45
C ALA A 95 8.38 -12.46 -5.09
N VAL A 96 7.21 -11.81 -4.91
CA VAL A 96 5.95 -12.22 -5.55
C VAL A 96 6.06 -12.18 -7.07
N VAL A 97 6.54 -11.06 -7.63
CA VAL A 97 6.70 -10.91 -9.09
C VAL A 97 7.66 -11.97 -9.65
N SER A 98 8.79 -12.20 -8.97
CA SER A 98 9.78 -13.22 -9.36
C SER A 98 9.21 -14.65 -9.33
N ARG A 99 8.39 -14.99 -8.32
CA ARG A 99 7.71 -16.29 -8.27
C ARG A 99 6.68 -16.42 -9.39
N ARG A 100 5.96 -15.35 -9.71
CA ARG A 100 4.94 -15.34 -10.77
C ARG A 100 5.56 -15.50 -12.16
N SER A 101 6.70 -14.86 -12.46
CA SER A 101 7.38 -15.04 -13.74
C SER A 101 7.86 -16.48 -13.92
N ARG A 102 8.43 -17.10 -12.87
CA ARG A 102 8.82 -18.53 -12.88
C ARG A 102 7.67 -19.52 -13.05
N ARG A 103 6.43 -19.15 -12.73
CA ARG A 103 5.25 -20.01 -12.95
C ARG A 103 4.67 -19.88 -14.37
N ARG A 104 5.11 -18.87 -15.14
CA ARG A 104 4.58 -18.54 -16.47
C ARG A 104 5.54 -18.86 -17.61
N GLY A 105 6.84 -19.00 -17.33
CA GLY A 105 7.83 -19.57 -18.25
C GLY A 105 8.06 -21.03 -17.91
#